data_AF-A0A7S0KAB0-F1
#
_entry.id   AF-A0A7S0KAB0-F1
#
_cell.length_a   1.000
_cell.length_b   1.000
_cell.length_c   1.000
_cell.angle_alpha   90.00
_cell.angle_beta   90.00
_cell.angle_gamma   90.00
#
_symmetry.space_group_name_H-M   'P 1'
#
loop_
_entity.id
_entity.type
_entity.pdbx_description
1 polymer ?
#
loop_
_entity_poly.entity_id
_entity_poly.type
_entity_poly.pdbx_seq_one_letter_code
_entity_poly.pdbx_strand_id
1 'polypeptide(L)'
;ESLVMQIICSLNNWFKTELPISLRPILRPYTIMCVGEEAGLVECLCNAKSVDEIKKECPGYASLKDYFERAYNCPIAEGREHQYYHGIPSSSQVSGTNTSLEKAKENFLRSLVGYSLVSYILQIKDRHNANILLDRDGV
;
A
#
# COMPACT_ATOMS: atom_id res chain seq x y z
N GLU A 1 7.88 -13.71 -13.50
CA GLU A 1 7.44 -12.55 -12.67
C GLU A 1 8.24 -11.28 -12.93
N SER A 2 9.57 -11.35 -13.08
CA SER A 2 10.42 -10.17 -13.36
C SER A 2 9.98 -9.34 -14.57
N LEU A 3 9.49 -9.97 -15.65
CA LEU A 3 8.97 -9.25 -16.83
C LEU A 3 7.75 -8.38 -16.49
N VAL A 4 6.80 -8.91 -15.71
CA VAL A 4 5.62 -8.15 -15.26
C VAL A 4 6.08 -6.92 -14.49
N MET A 5 7.04 -7.10 -13.60
CA MET A 5 7.59 -6.00 -12.81
C MET A 5 8.32 -4.96 -13.67
N GLN A 6 9.07 -5.38 -14.69
CA GLN A 6 9.69 -4.47 -15.66
C GLN A 6 8.65 -3.63 -16.42
N ILE A 7 7.52 -4.22 -16.80
CA ILE A 7 6.43 -3.47 -17.44
C ILE A 7 5.80 -2.47 -16.47
N ILE A 8 5.56 -2.87 -15.21
CA ILE A 8 5.05 -1.97 -14.17
C ILE A 8 6.01 -0.81 -13.92
N CYS A 9 7.33 -1.05 -13.87
CA CYS A 9 8.36 -0.01 -13.80
C CYS A 9 8.28 0.96 -14.98
N SER A 10 8.17 0.44 -16.20
CA SER A 10 8.04 1.25 -17.41
C SER A 10 6.78 2.11 -17.41
N LEU A 11 5.63 1.55 -17.01
CA LEU A 11 4.37 2.29 -16.85
C LEU A 11 4.49 3.38 -15.78
N ASN A 12 5.11 3.07 -14.64
CA ASN A 12 5.34 4.04 -13.56
C ASN A 12 6.21 5.22 -14.04
N ASN A 13 7.27 4.94 -14.81
CA ASN A 13 8.11 5.96 -15.40
C ASN A 13 7.34 6.80 -16.42
N TRP A 14 6.55 6.16 -17.29
CA TRP A 14 5.71 6.86 -18.26
C TRP A 14 4.71 7.79 -17.58
N PHE A 15 4.00 7.33 -16.54
CA PHE A 15 3.08 8.19 -15.77
C PHE A 15 3.79 9.40 -15.16
N LYS A 16 5.02 9.23 -14.66
CA LYS A 16 5.80 10.33 -14.07
C LYS A 16 6.26 11.35 -15.11
N THR A 17 6.59 10.90 -16.31
CA THR A 17 7.07 11.76 -17.41
C THR A 17 5.92 12.50 -18.08
N GLU A 18 4.85 11.80 -18.44
CA GLU A 18 3.81 12.35 -19.32
C GLU A 18 2.64 13.01 -18.55
N LEU A 19 2.38 12.60 -17.31
CA LEU A 19 1.23 13.11 -16.56
C LEU A 19 1.61 14.24 -15.59
N PRO A 20 0.76 15.27 -15.45
CA PRO A 20 0.93 16.30 -14.44
C PRO A 20 0.84 15.70 -13.04
N ILE A 21 1.58 16.26 -12.07
CA ILE A 21 1.70 15.75 -10.70
C ILE A 21 0.33 15.48 -10.05
N SER A 22 -0.66 16.35 -10.30
CA SER A 22 -2.01 16.21 -9.77
C SER A 22 -2.75 14.97 -10.26
N LEU A 23 -2.37 14.39 -11.40
CA LEU A 23 -3.02 13.22 -12.00
C LEU A 23 -2.19 11.94 -11.92
N ARG A 24 -0.95 12.00 -11.42
CA ARG A 24 -0.07 10.83 -11.36
C ARG A 24 -0.67 9.75 -10.46
N PRO A 25 -0.94 8.54 -11.01
CA PRO A 25 -1.25 7.37 -10.20
C PRO A 25 -0.05 6.99 -9.34
N ILE A 26 -0.32 6.30 -8.22
CA ILE A 26 0.74 5.77 -7.37
C ILE A 26 0.93 4.30 -7.71
N LEU A 27 2.13 3.96 -8.17
CA LEU A 27 2.59 2.59 -8.31
C LEU A 27 3.81 2.40 -7.42
N ARG A 28 3.91 1.23 -6.78
CA ARG A 28 5.09 0.83 -6.00
C ARG A 28 5.66 -0.45 -6.60
N PRO A 29 6.42 -0.33 -7.72
CA PRO A 29 7.20 -1.46 -8.22
C PRO A 29 8.18 -1.92 -7.14
N TYR A 30 8.36 -3.23 -7.01
CA TYR A 30 9.28 -3.85 -6.04
C TYR A 30 10.28 -4.73 -6.77
N THR A 31 11.44 -4.96 -6.17
CA THR A 31 12.53 -5.69 -6.82
C THR A 31 12.28 -7.19 -6.84
N ILE A 32 12.49 -7.82 -8.00
CA ILE A 32 12.54 -9.28 -8.16
C ILE A 32 13.91 -9.64 -8.71
N MET A 33 14.67 -10.47 -7.99
CA MET A 33 15.99 -10.95 -8.40
C MET A 33 15.94 -12.46 -8.65
N CYS A 34 16.18 -12.87 -9.90
CA CYS A 34 16.33 -14.28 -10.24
C CYS A 34 17.71 -14.75 -9.80
N VAL A 35 17.78 -15.77 -8.94
CA VAL A 35 19.04 -16.31 -8.39
C VAL A 35 19.35 -17.70 -8.99
N GLY A 36 18.34 -18.39 -9.51
CA GLY A 36 18.45 -19.65 -10.24
C GLY A 36 17.19 -19.92 -11.07
N GLU A 37 17.09 -21.13 -11.64
CA GLU A 37 15.94 -21.54 -12.47
C GLU A 37 14.63 -21.59 -11.66
N GLU A 38 14.68 -22.16 -10.46
CA GLU A 38 13.51 -22.31 -9.57
C GLU A 38 13.61 -21.43 -8.30
N ALA A 39 14.58 -20.53 -8.25
CA ALA A 39 14.85 -19.72 -7.07
C ALA A 39 14.94 -18.23 -7.41
N GLY A 40 14.23 -17.42 -6.64
CA GLY A 40 14.22 -15.97 -6.75
C GLY A 40 14.07 -15.31 -5.39
N LEU A 41 14.48 -14.05 -5.31
CA LEU A 41 14.20 -13.16 -4.18
C LEU A 41 13.20 -12.11 -4.61
N VAL A 42 12.25 -11.82 -3.74
CA VAL A 42 11.26 -10.76 -3.93
C VAL A 42 11.36 -9.80 -2.75
N GLU A 43 11.46 -8.51 -3.05
CA GLU A 43 11.44 -7.45 -2.05
C GLU A 43 10.10 -7.41 -1.33
N CYS A 44 10.14 -7.56 0.00
CA CYS A 44 8.95 -7.43 0.83
C CYS A 44 8.58 -5.96 1.05
N LEU A 45 7.30 -5.63 0.90
CA LEU A 45 6.79 -4.29 1.20
C LEU A 45 6.69 -4.08 2.73
N CYS A 46 7.58 -3.26 3.27
CA CYS A 46 7.54 -2.88 4.68
C CYS A 46 6.29 -2.05 4.99
N ASN A 47 5.73 -2.26 6.19
CA ASN A 47 4.58 -1.50 6.69
C ASN A 47 3.29 -1.64 5.85
N ALA A 48 3.18 -2.71 5.07
CA ALA A 48 1.97 -3.04 4.32
C ALA A 48 1.35 -4.32 4.85
N LYS A 49 0.02 -4.36 4.88
CA LYS A 49 -0.76 -5.55 5.26
C LYS A 49 -1.72 -5.90 4.15
N SER A 50 -1.96 -7.20 3.96
CA SER A 50 -3.02 -7.59 3.04
C SER A 50 -4.39 -7.15 3.57
N VAL A 51 -5.32 -6.83 2.68
CA VAL A 51 -6.69 -6.49 3.06
C VAL A 51 -7.35 -7.65 3.83
N ASP A 52 -6.96 -8.88 3.51
CA ASP A 52 -7.41 -10.07 4.25
C ASP A 52 -6.88 -10.10 5.69
N GLU A 53 -5.61 -9.76 5.91
CA GLU A 53 -5.02 -9.64 7.24
C GLU A 53 -5.69 -8.53 8.06
N ILE A 54 -5.93 -7.36 7.46
CA ILE A 54 -6.65 -6.25 8.10
C ILE A 54 -8.04 -6.69 8.59
N LYS A 55 -8.78 -7.45 7.78
CA LYS A 55 -10.11 -7.96 8.15
C LYS A 55 -10.08 -8.89 9.36
N LYS A 56 -9.02 -9.69 9.48
CA LYS A 56 -8.87 -10.68 10.55
C LYS A 56 -8.37 -10.04 11.85
N GLU A 57 -7.42 -9.11 11.74
CA GLU A 57 -6.76 -8.52 12.90
C GLU A 57 -7.52 -7.32 13.49
N CYS A 58 -8.31 -6.60 12.71
CA CYS A 58 -9.07 -5.46 13.21
C CYS A 58 -10.38 -5.93 13.88
N PRO A 59 -10.49 -5.89 15.22
CA PRO A 59 -11.75 -6.21 15.89
C PRO A 59 -12.82 -5.22 15.45
N GLY A 60 -14.03 -5.73 15.22
CA GLY A 60 -15.15 -4.93 14.74
C GLY A 60 -14.97 -4.38 13.33
N TYR A 61 -14.19 -5.04 12.46
CA TYR A 61 -14.11 -4.66 11.05
C TYR A 61 -15.51 -4.68 10.40
N ALA A 62 -16.00 -3.51 10.02
CA ALA A 62 -17.24 -3.38 9.24
C ALA A 62 -16.95 -3.18 7.75
N SER A 63 -15.99 -2.33 7.42
CA SER A 63 -15.61 -2.03 6.03
C SER A 63 -14.22 -1.41 5.96
N LEU A 64 -13.62 -1.35 4.76
CA LEU A 64 -12.38 -0.60 4.54
C LEU A 64 -12.56 0.89 4.88
N LYS A 65 -13.73 1.48 4.60
CA LYS A 65 -14.00 2.87 4.95
C LYS A 65 -13.89 3.10 6.47
N ASP A 66 -14.53 2.23 7.25
CA ASP A 66 -14.48 2.26 8.71
C ASP A 66 -13.05 2.04 9.23
N TYR A 67 -12.29 1.13 8.62
CA TYR A 67 -10.87 0.97 8.93
C TYR A 67 -10.08 2.27 8.68
N PHE A 68 -10.26 2.94 7.54
CA PHE A 68 -9.59 4.20 7.25
C PHE A 68 -9.97 5.30 8.25
N GLU A 69 -11.26 5.42 8.58
CA GLU A 69 -11.70 6.39 9.59
C GLU A 69 -11.05 6.11 10.95
N ARG A 70 -11.00 4.84 11.38
CA ARG A 70 -10.35 4.48 12.66
C ARG A 70 -8.83 4.67 12.63
N ALA A 71 -8.17 4.35 11.52
CA ALA A 71 -6.72 4.44 11.38
C ALA A 71 -6.21 5.90 11.26
N TYR A 72 -6.99 6.78 10.62
CA TYR A 72 -6.52 8.13 10.24
C TYR A 72 -7.30 9.30 10.85
N ASN A 73 -8.48 9.10 11.48
CA ASN A 73 -9.21 10.19 12.17
C ASN A 73 -8.85 10.35 13.65
N CYS A 74 -7.81 9.69 14.18
CA CYS A 74 -7.46 9.91 15.58
C CYS A 74 -6.93 11.35 15.73
N PRO A 75 -7.65 12.26 16.44
CA PRO A 75 -7.11 13.57 16.73
C PRO A 75 -5.85 13.37 17.56
N ILE A 76 -4.82 14.16 17.30
CA ILE A 76 -3.66 14.27 18.19
C ILE A 76 -4.22 14.87 19.50
N ALA A 77 -4.78 14.03 20.36
CA ALA A 77 -5.14 14.39 21.71
C ALA A 77 -3.83 14.37 22.50
N GLU A 78 -3.37 15.57 22.81
CA GLU A 78 -2.24 15.84 23.68
C GLU A 78 -2.29 14.92 24.92
N GLY A 79 -1.24 14.11 25.10
CA GLY A 79 -0.85 13.63 26.43
C GLY A 79 -1.50 12.36 26.98
N ARG A 80 -1.98 11.42 26.15
CA ARG A 80 -2.25 10.05 26.65
C ARG A 80 -1.53 9.01 25.81
N GLU A 81 -0.54 8.37 26.44
CA GLU A 81 0.08 7.12 25.99
C GLU A 81 -1.03 6.09 25.78
N HIS A 82 -1.47 5.88 24.54
CA HIS A 82 -2.48 4.85 24.27
C HIS A 82 -2.10 3.98 23.09
N GLN A 83 -1.80 2.73 23.46
CA GLN A 83 -2.03 1.47 22.77
C GLN A 83 -2.29 1.58 21.26
N TYR A 84 -1.18 1.62 20.54
CA TYR A 84 -1.07 1.33 19.12
C TYR A 84 -1.75 -0.01 18.80
N TYR A 85 -2.80 0.01 17.99
CA TYR A 85 -3.12 -1.14 17.14
C TYR A 85 -2.10 -1.18 15.99
N HIS A 86 -0.86 -1.53 16.31
CA HIS A 86 0.13 -1.99 15.35
C HIS A 86 1.22 -2.73 16.11
N GLY A 87 1.31 -4.04 15.91
CA GLY A 87 2.34 -4.90 16.49
C GLY A 87 3.76 -4.59 16.01
N ILE A 88 4.34 -3.49 16.49
CA ILE A 88 5.78 -3.23 16.42
C ILE A 88 6.23 -2.85 17.85
N PRO A 89 7.17 -3.57 18.47
CA PRO A 89 7.70 -3.23 19.77
C PRO A 89 8.48 -1.91 19.71
N SER A 90 8.31 -1.14 20.79
CA SER A 90 9.00 0.11 21.09
C SER A 90 10.51 -0.08 21.12
N SER A 91 11.17 0.24 20.01
CA SER A 91 12.56 0.68 20.05
C SER A 91 12.91 1.40 18.75
N SER A 92 13.36 2.64 18.89
CA SER A 92 13.99 3.49 17.87
C SER A 92 13.03 4.40 17.10
N GLN A 93 13.18 5.69 17.39
CA GLN A 93 12.57 6.81 16.67
C GLN A 93 12.71 6.66 15.15
N VAL A 94 11.59 6.68 14.44
CA VAL A 94 11.54 7.08 13.03
C VAL A 94 10.30 7.93 12.85
N SER A 95 10.50 9.17 12.38
CA SER A 95 9.48 10.16 12.04
C SER A 95 8.33 9.55 11.22
N GLY A 96 7.26 9.12 11.90
CA GLY A 96 6.02 8.71 11.25
C GLY A 96 5.31 9.95 10.76
N THR A 97 5.31 10.18 9.44
CA THR A 97 4.43 11.17 8.85
C THR A 97 2.99 10.77 9.17
N ASN A 98 2.32 11.52 10.05
CA ASN A 98 0.90 11.31 10.32
C ASN A 98 0.11 11.70 9.06
N THR A 99 -0.09 10.74 8.16
CA THR A 99 -0.91 10.90 6.95
C THR A 99 -2.36 11.16 7.37
N SER A 100 -2.94 12.30 6.99
CA SER A 100 -4.33 12.63 7.31
C SER A 100 -5.30 11.71 6.58
N LEU A 101 -6.53 11.55 7.08
CA LEU A 101 -7.55 10.73 6.42
C LEU A 101 -7.76 11.12 4.95
N GLU A 102 -7.84 12.42 4.66
CA GLU A 102 -8.03 12.91 3.29
C GLU A 102 -6.83 12.58 2.40
N LYS A 103 -5.61 12.66 2.95
CA LYS A 103 -4.40 12.28 2.21
C LYS A 103 -4.33 10.76 1.98
N ALA A 104 -4.70 9.96 2.96
CA ALA A 104 -4.76 8.50 2.85
C ALA A 104 -5.78 8.06 1.81
N LYS A 105 -6.99 8.66 1.80
CA LYS A 105 -8.02 8.41 0.77
C LYS A 105 -7.53 8.78 -0.63
N GLU A 106 -6.86 9.92 -0.76
CA GLU A 106 -6.29 10.35 -2.03
C GLU A 106 -5.20 9.39 -2.52
N ASN A 107 -4.31 8.94 -1.61
CA ASN A 107 -3.30 7.95 -1.94
C ASN A 107 -3.92 6.62 -2.38
N PHE A 108 -4.95 6.15 -1.67
CA PHE A 108 -5.72 4.95 -2.01
C PHE A 108 -6.37 5.06 -3.38
N LEU A 109 -7.00 6.20 -3.68
CA LEU A 109 -7.61 6.44 -4.99
C LEU A 109 -6.56 6.42 -6.10
N ARG A 110 -5.42 7.09 -5.90
CA ARG A 110 -4.33 7.12 -6.88
C ARG A 110 -3.70 5.74 -7.09
N SER A 111 -3.55 4.94 -6.04
CA SER A 111 -3.01 3.58 -6.15
C SER A 111 -4.01 2.66 -6.83
N LEU A 112 -5.29 2.77 -6.48
CA LEU A 112 -6.38 2.04 -7.12
C LEU A 112 -6.43 2.33 -8.63
N VAL A 113 -6.32 3.59 -9.04
CA VAL A 113 -6.27 3.96 -10.47
C VAL A 113 -5.06 3.33 -11.14
N GLY A 114 -3.86 3.44 -10.54
CA GLY A 114 -2.63 2.88 -11.10
C GLY A 114 -2.71 1.38 -11.30
N TYR A 115 -3.04 0.63 -10.24
CA TYR A 115 -3.11 -0.83 -10.29
C TYR A 115 -4.33 -1.34 -11.08
N SER A 116 -5.39 -0.56 -11.23
CA SER A 116 -6.50 -0.89 -12.14
C SER A 116 -6.06 -0.86 -13.60
N LEU A 117 -5.30 0.16 -14.01
CA LEU A 117 -4.72 0.23 -15.36
C LEU A 117 -3.73 -0.91 -15.60
N VAL A 118 -2.83 -1.18 -14.64
CA VAL A 118 -1.87 -2.29 -14.71
C VAL A 118 -2.61 -3.62 -14.89
N SER A 119 -3.63 -3.87 -14.07
CA SER A 119 -4.41 -5.12 -14.15
C SER A 119 -5.13 -5.26 -15.49
N TYR A 120 -5.65 -4.16 -16.03
CA TYR A 120 -6.32 -4.16 -17.32
C TYR A 120 -5.34 -4.44 -18.47
N ILE A 121 -4.18 -3.79 -18.49
CA ILE A 121 -3.19 -3.96 -19.56
C ILE A 121 -2.56 -5.36 -19.51
N LEU A 122 -2.19 -5.82 -18.33
CA LEU A 122 -1.48 -7.08 -18.14
C LEU A 122 -2.42 -8.29 -17.96
N GLN A 123 -3.74 -8.05 -17.92
CA GLN A 123 -4.76 -9.09 -17.75
C GLN A 123 -4.51 -9.96 -16.51
N ILE A 124 -4.12 -9.33 -15.39
CA ILE A 124 -3.88 -10.02 -14.11
C ILE A 124 -5.22 -10.52 -13.54
N LYS A 125 -5.33 -11.84 -13.34
CA LYS A 125 -6.59 -12.50 -12.96
C LYS A 125 -6.72 -12.81 -11.47
N ASP A 126 -5.62 -13.09 -10.78
CA ASP A 126 -5.64 -13.57 -9.39
C ASP A 126 -5.72 -12.42 -8.36
N ARG A 127 -6.81 -11.64 -8.45
CA ARG A 127 -7.01 -10.43 -7.65
C ARG A 127 -7.99 -10.70 -6.51
N HIS A 128 -7.46 -10.98 -5.32
CA HIS A 128 -8.21 -11.17 -4.09
C HIS A 128 -7.56 -10.42 -2.92
N ASN A 129 -8.26 -10.32 -1.78
CA ASN A 129 -7.84 -9.49 -0.64
C ASN A 129 -6.48 -9.88 -0.03
N ALA A 130 -6.03 -11.12 -0.21
CA ALA A 130 -4.70 -11.55 0.24
C ALA A 130 -3.55 -11.09 -0.69
N ASN A 131 -3.84 -10.81 -1.97
CA ASN A 131 -2.87 -10.29 -2.95
C ASN A 131 -2.91 -8.75 -3.07
N ILE A 132 -3.84 -8.10 -2.36
CA ILE A 132 -3.96 -6.63 -2.33
C ILE A 132 -3.46 -6.17 -0.97
N LEU A 133 -2.34 -5.46 -1.00
CA LEU A 133 -1.73 -4.89 0.19
C LEU A 133 -2.14 -3.42 0.32
N LEU A 134 -2.24 -2.97 1.56
CA LEU A 134 -2.47 -1.59 1.93
C LEU A 134 -1.36 -1.17 2.91
N ASP A 135 -0.67 -0.07 2.61
CA ASP A 135 0.35 0.48 3.50
C ASP A 135 -0.20 1.53 4.48
N ARG A 136 0.68 2.00 5.37
CA ARG A 136 0.34 3.05 6.36
C ARG A 136 0.00 4.40 5.73
N ASP A 137 0.39 4.67 4.50
CA ASP A 137 0.05 5.91 3.79
C ASP A 137 -1.24 5.79 2.98
N GLY A 138 -1.88 4.62 3.00
CA GLY A 138 -3.11 4.34 2.29
C GLY A 138 -2.89 3.93 0.83
N VAL A 139 -1.69 3.53 0.42
CA VAL A 139 -1.35 3.08 -0.94
C VAL A 139 -1.61 1.60 -1.12
#